data_AF-A0A1F5ZW93-F1
#
_entry.id   AF-A0A1F5ZW93-F1
#
_cell.length_a   1.000
_cell.length_b   1.000
_cell.length_c   1.000
_cell.angle_alpha   90.00
_cell.angle_beta   90.00
_cell.angle_gamma   90.00
#
_symmetry.space_group_name_H-M   'P 1'
#
loop_
_entity.id
_entity.type
_entity.pdbx_description
1 polymer ?
#
loop_
_entity_poly.entity_id
_entity_poly.type
_entity_poly.pdbx_seq_one_letter_code
_entity_poly.pdbx_strand_id
1 'polypeptide(L)'
;MSKLNWLLTLSSLNVILVTIERFSFTTQILLPPDNFLRLHEVFQIATLILFTVILPALYLKELTKNFELLKKRKGAILLLVFIAGVYFYATGNGIHELGSFFFNQYCPTQNFSSIQCKGMFINDYYFGNGLYFFGAALLVIPLLMFERISGTDKVSKKDKIILIVNSIFYSLTIFAYAAFDRVEVGLIYSLVMMVVTLGFFIKIRKKMWNYPFITYSTIAYTLGGLFSLIVRLIRT
;
A
#
# COMPACT_ATOMS: atom_id res chain seq x y z
N MET A 1 19.99 8.55 11.52
CA MET A 1 18.85 8.30 10.62
C MET A 1 17.77 9.31 10.95
N SER A 2 17.21 9.98 9.96
CA SER A 2 15.99 10.78 10.18
C SER A 2 14.84 9.89 10.66
N LYS A 3 13.90 10.44 11.44
CA LYS A 3 12.70 9.70 11.89
C LYS A 3 11.93 9.11 10.70
N LEU A 4 11.82 9.89 9.62
CA LEU A 4 11.18 9.44 8.39
C LEU A 4 11.85 8.19 7.81
N ASN A 5 13.19 8.12 7.78
CA ASN A 5 13.88 6.93 7.29
C ASN A 5 13.62 5.69 8.14
N TRP A 6 13.53 5.84 9.46
CA TRP A 6 13.10 4.74 10.33
C TRP A 6 11.71 4.25 9.96
N LEU A 7 10.77 5.17 9.79
CA LEU A 7 9.41 4.81 9.39
C LEU A 7 9.37 4.17 7.99
N LEU A 8 10.16 4.64 7.02
CA LEU A 8 10.27 4.01 5.70
C LEU A 8 10.86 2.60 5.77
N THR A 9 11.89 2.40 6.59
CA THR A 9 12.45 1.06 6.86
C THR A 9 11.41 0.14 7.49
N LEU A 10 10.62 0.62 8.46
CA LEU A 10 9.54 -0.16 9.07
C LEU A 10 8.46 -0.54 8.06
N SER A 11 8.11 0.34 7.12
CA SER A 11 7.19 0.00 6.03
C SER A 11 7.75 -1.08 5.11
N SER A 12 9.02 -0.99 4.72
CA SER A 12 9.69 -2.04 3.93
C SER A 12 9.73 -3.38 4.69
N LEU A 13 10.02 -3.36 5.99
CA LEU A 13 10.02 -4.56 6.83
C LEU A 13 8.61 -5.15 6.96
N ASN A 14 7.60 -4.31 7.14
CA ASN A 14 6.21 -4.76 7.23
C ASN A 14 5.75 -5.44 5.93
N VAL A 15 6.14 -4.89 4.78
CA VAL A 15 5.94 -5.51 3.47
C VAL A 15 6.62 -6.89 3.37
N ILE A 16 7.86 -6.99 3.82
CA ILE A 16 8.60 -8.26 3.80
C ILE A 16 7.89 -9.27 4.69
N LEU A 17 7.41 -8.83 5.85
CA LEU A 17 6.64 -9.67 6.78
C LEU A 17 5.35 -10.18 6.12
N VAL A 18 4.57 -9.30 5.48
CA VAL A 18 3.37 -9.71 4.69
C VAL A 18 3.74 -10.73 3.62
N THR A 19 4.88 -10.56 2.95
CA THR A 19 5.34 -11.50 1.92
C THR A 19 5.70 -12.86 2.53
N ILE A 20 6.49 -12.88 3.61
CA ILE A 20 6.85 -14.10 4.33
C ILE A 20 5.59 -14.83 4.78
N GLU A 21 4.64 -14.09 5.34
CA GLU A 21 3.41 -14.61 5.90
C GLU A 21 2.52 -15.27 4.83
N ARG A 22 2.40 -14.66 3.65
CA ARG A 22 1.71 -15.23 2.47
C ARG A 22 2.31 -16.55 1.95
N PHE A 23 3.59 -16.80 2.20
CA PHE A 23 4.26 -18.05 1.83
C PHE A 23 4.50 -18.98 3.03
N SER A 24 3.99 -18.62 4.20
CA SER A 24 4.20 -19.41 5.42
C SER A 24 3.12 -20.49 5.59
N PHE A 25 3.39 -21.38 6.54
CA PHE A 25 2.47 -22.47 6.90
C PHE A 25 1.11 -21.99 7.47
N THR A 26 1.00 -20.71 7.87
CA THR A 26 -0.25 -20.13 8.41
C THR A 26 -1.40 -20.23 7.41
N THR A 27 -1.09 -20.24 6.10
CA THR A 27 -2.03 -20.40 4.98
C THR A 27 -2.67 -21.79 4.87
N GLN A 28 -2.20 -22.75 5.68
CA GLN A 28 -2.67 -24.14 5.68
C GLN A 28 -3.40 -24.52 6.97
N ILE A 29 -3.29 -23.71 8.03
CA ILE A 29 -3.89 -24.01 9.34
C ILE A 29 -5.28 -23.40 9.43
N LEU A 30 -6.32 -24.22 9.30
CA LEU A 30 -7.70 -23.85 9.60
C LEU A 30 -7.92 -23.76 11.12
N LEU A 31 -8.65 -22.74 11.57
CA LEU A 31 -8.93 -22.53 12.99
C LEU A 31 -10.22 -23.25 13.42
N PRO A 32 -10.15 -24.21 14.36
CA PRO A 32 -11.34 -24.90 14.88
C PRO A 32 -12.20 -23.95 15.76
N PRO A 33 -13.48 -24.27 15.99
CA PRO A 33 -14.17 -25.50 15.57
C PRO A 33 -14.75 -25.44 14.14
N ASP A 34 -15.14 -24.26 13.67
CA ASP A 34 -15.94 -24.12 12.45
C ASP A 34 -15.09 -23.95 11.18
N ASN A 35 -13.76 -23.83 11.31
CA ASN A 35 -12.84 -23.63 10.19
C ASN A 35 -13.17 -22.39 9.33
N PHE A 36 -13.71 -21.35 9.98
CA PHE A 36 -14.18 -20.14 9.32
C PHE A 36 -13.05 -19.20 8.87
N LEU A 37 -11.85 -19.33 9.45
CA LEU A 37 -10.64 -18.59 9.10
C LEU A 37 -9.43 -19.51 9.21
N ARG A 38 -8.35 -19.17 8.50
CA ARG A 38 -7.03 -19.73 8.79
C ARG A 38 -6.28 -18.81 9.73
N LEU A 39 -5.19 -19.33 10.28
CA LEU A 39 -4.24 -18.53 11.05
C LEU A 39 -3.72 -17.34 10.24
N HIS A 40 -3.61 -17.51 8.91
CA HIS A 40 -3.25 -16.47 7.95
C HIS A 40 -4.17 -15.24 8.03
N GLU A 41 -5.48 -15.41 7.83
CA GLU A 41 -6.41 -14.26 7.79
C GLU A 41 -6.45 -13.54 9.14
N VAL A 42 -6.40 -14.27 10.26
CA VAL A 42 -6.36 -13.64 11.60
C VAL A 42 -5.13 -12.76 11.76
N PHE A 43 -3.95 -13.26 11.38
CA PHE A 43 -2.71 -12.52 11.53
C PHE A 43 -2.61 -11.35 10.54
N GLN A 44 -2.99 -11.55 9.28
CA GLN A 44 -3.13 -10.50 8.27
C GLN A 44 -4.03 -9.38 8.78
N ILE A 45 -5.28 -9.72 9.14
CA ILE A 45 -6.32 -8.73 9.44
C ILE A 45 -6.04 -8.01 10.77
N ALA A 46 -5.66 -8.73 11.81
CA ALA A 46 -5.49 -8.14 13.13
C ALA A 46 -4.13 -7.44 13.31
N THR A 47 -3.06 -7.97 12.69
CA THR A 47 -1.70 -7.51 12.96
C THR A 47 -1.13 -6.72 11.79
N LEU A 48 -1.11 -7.28 10.59
CA LEU A 48 -0.42 -6.66 9.46
C LEU A 48 -1.17 -5.45 8.92
N ILE A 49 -2.50 -5.53 8.79
CA ILE A 49 -3.31 -4.37 8.43
C ILE A 49 -3.12 -3.25 9.46
N LEU A 50 -3.11 -3.58 10.76
CA LEU A 50 -2.90 -2.59 11.82
C LEU A 50 -1.57 -1.85 11.64
N PHE A 51 -0.46 -2.55 11.40
CA PHE A 51 0.82 -1.91 11.11
C PHE A 51 0.78 -1.05 9.84
N THR A 52 0.11 -1.51 8.78
CA THR A 52 -0.05 -0.70 7.56
C THR A 52 -0.92 0.54 7.73
N VAL A 53 -1.70 0.67 8.82
CA VAL A 53 -2.45 1.89 9.17
C VAL A 53 -1.66 2.78 10.13
N ILE A 54 -0.99 2.18 11.13
CA ILE A 54 -0.17 2.92 12.10
C ILE A 54 0.99 3.65 11.42
N LEU A 55 1.69 3.00 10.48
CA LEU A 55 2.84 3.61 9.81
C LEU A 55 2.47 4.88 9.02
N PRO A 56 1.42 4.91 8.18
CA PRO A 56 0.86 6.15 7.62
C PRO A 56 0.47 7.20 8.65
N ALA A 57 -0.10 6.82 9.79
CA ALA A 57 -0.43 7.79 10.84
C ALA A 57 0.83 8.42 11.46
N LEU A 58 1.92 7.64 11.58
CA LEU A 58 3.22 8.15 12.02
C LEU A 58 3.87 9.05 10.95
N TYR A 59 3.73 8.71 9.65
CA TYR A 59 4.12 9.62 8.58
C TYR A 59 3.35 10.94 8.65
N LEU A 60 2.03 10.86 8.88
CA LEU A 60 1.19 12.04 9.03
C LEU A 60 1.71 12.94 10.16
N LYS A 61 2.00 12.36 11.34
CA LYS A 61 2.56 13.10 12.46
C LYS A 61 3.88 13.80 12.10
N GLU A 62 4.80 13.08 11.44
CA GLU A 62 6.11 13.62 11.09
C GLU A 62 6.00 14.73 10.02
N LEU A 63 5.28 14.48 8.93
CA LEU A 63 5.13 15.42 7.81
C LEU A 63 4.30 16.65 8.16
N THR A 64 3.46 16.57 9.20
CA THR A 64 2.68 17.71 9.70
C THR A 64 3.39 18.50 10.80
N LYS A 65 4.65 18.17 11.12
CA LYS A 65 5.44 18.75 12.22
C LYS A 65 4.70 18.63 13.56
N ASN A 66 4.35 17.40 13.94
CA ASN A 66 3.53 17.08 15.12
C ASN A 66 2.13 17.71 15.05
N PHE A 67 1.44 17.52 13.92
CA PHE A 67 0.05 17.95 13.70
C PHE A 67 -0.20 19.46 13.63
N GLU A 68 0.84 20.29 13.68
CA GLU A 68 0.70 21.75 13.57
C GLU A 68 0.06 22.19 12.24
N LEU A 69 0.35 21.49 11.14
CA LEU A 69 -0.27 21.80 9.85
C LEU A 69 -1.77 21.49 9.80
N LEU A 70 -2.27 20.61 10.68
CA LEU A 70 -3.68 20.20 10.71
C LEU A 70 -4.59 21.29 11.28
N LYS A 71 -4.04 22.22 12.08
CA LYS A 71 -4.79 23.36 12.66
C LYS A 71 -5.31 24.34 11.61
N LYS A 72 -4.76 24.30 10.39
CA LYS A 72 -5.19 25.15 9.27
C LYS A 72 -6.32 24.46 8.49
N ARG A 73 -7.27 25.24 7.94
CA ARG A 73 -8.39 24.72 7.13
C ARG A 73 -7.97 23.73 6.03
N LYS A 74 -6.92 24.05 5.28
CA LYS A 74 -6.39 23.15 4.24
C LYS A 74 -5.84 21.84 4.83
N GLY A 75 -5.17 21.91 5.97
CA GLY A 75 -4.68 20.73 6.67
C GLY A 75 -5.80 19.86 7.23
N ALA A 76 -6.87 20.47 7.76
CA ALA A 76 -8.05 19.74 8.20
C ALA A 76 -8.74 18.98 7.06
N ILE A 77 -8.86 19.58 5.88
CA ILE A 77 -9.40 18.88 4.69
C ILE A 77 -8.51 17.69 4.31
N LEU A 78 -7.19 17.86 4.28
CA LEU A 78 -6.26 16.77 3.99
C LEU A 78 -6.30 15.66 5.06
N LEU A 79 -6.54 16.01 6.33
CA LEU A 79 -6.77 15.04 7.40
C LEU A 79 -8.04 14.24 7.17
N LEU A 80 -9.15 14.89 6.77
CA LEU A 80 -10.40 14.18 6.46
C LEU A 80 -10.20 13.20 5.30
N VAL A 81 -9.48 13.61 4.26
CA VAL A 81 -9.11 12.72 3.15
C VAL A 81 -8.27 11.54 3.65
N PHE A 82 -7.28 11.80 4.50
CA PHE A 82 -6.44 10.76 5.09
C PHE A 82 -7.26 9.77 5.94
N ILE A 83 -8.19 10.25 6.78
CA ILE A 83 -9.07 9.41 7.61
C ILE A 83 -10.00 8.56 6.73
N ALA A 84 -10.58 9.15 5.68
CA ALA A 84 -11.34 8.39 4.70
C ALA A 84 -10.47 7.31 4.04
N GLY A 85 -9.20 7.63 3.73
CA GLY A 85 -8.22 6.67 3.26
C GLY A 85 -7.98 5.51 4.22
N VAL A 86 -7.80 5.78 5.52
CA VAL A 86 -7.67 4.73 6.55
C VAL A 86 -8.89 3.80 6.53
N TYR A 87 -10.09 4.37 6.51
CA TYR A 87 -11.34 3.60 6.51
C TYR A 87 -11.43 2.67 5.29
N PHE A 88 -11.28 3.21 4.08
CA PHE A 88 -11.39 2.42 2.85
C PHE A 88 -10.26 1.40 2.73
N TYR A 89 -9.04 1.75 3.14
CA TYR A 89 -7.90 0.86 3.09
C TYR A 89 -8.08 -0.35 4.03
N ALA A 90 -8.48 -0.11 5.28
CA ALA A 90 -8.71 -1.20 6.24
C ALA A 90 -9.91 -2.07 5.85
N THR A 91 -11.01 -1.44 5.42
CA THR A 91 -12.21 -2.15 4.95
C THR A 91 -11.90 -2.99 3.72
N GLY A 92 -11.21 -2.42 2.74
CA GLY A 92 -10.82 -3.08 1.51
C GLY A 92 -9.93 -4.30 1.75
N ASN A 93 -8.90 -4.17 2.59
CA ASN A 93 -8.07 -5.32 2.96
C ASN A 93 -8.88 -6.40 3.69
N GLY A 94 -9.72 -6.05 4.66
CA GLY A 94 -10.52 -7.03 5.39
C GLY A 94 -11.44 -7.83 4.45
N ILE A 95 -12.09 -7.14 3.50
CA ILE A 95 -12.92 -7.79 2.49
C ILE A 95 -12.09 -8.62 1.51
N HIS A 96 -10.93 -8.13 1.08
CA HIS A 96 -10.00 -8.87 0.22
C HIS A 96 -9.57 -10.18 0.85
N GLU A 97 -9.08 -10.16 2.10
CA GLU A 97 -8.57 -11.35 2.78
C GLU A 97 -9.68 -12.37 3.06
N LEU A 98 -10.86 -11.92 3.50
CA LEU A 98 -12.01 -12.82 3.69
C LEU A 98 -12.52 -13.38 2.36
N GLY A 99 -12.68 -12.53 1.35
CA GLY A 99 -13.12 -12.94 0.01
C GLY A 99 -12.17 -13.95 -0.61
N SER A 100 -10.86 -13.68 -0.52
CA SER A 100 -9.78 -14.56 -0.98
C SER A 100 -9.83 -15.90 -0.25
N PHE A 101 -9.98 -15.92 1.08
CA PHE A 101 -10.12 -17.17 1.82
C PHE A 101 -11.31 -17.99 1.32
N PHE A 102 -12.52 -17.40 1.30
CA PHE A 102 -13.72 -18.14 0.92
C PHE A 102 -13.64 -18.64 -0.53
N PHE A 103 -13.11 -17.81 -1.43
CA PHE A 103 -12.95 -18.18 -2.83
C PHE A 103 -11.94 -19.32 -3.00
N ASN A 104 -10.77 -19.24 -2.38
CA ASN A 104 -9.73 -20.26 -2.54
C ASN A 104 -10.05 -21.57 -1.80
N GLN A 105 -10.79 -21.51 -0.69
CA GLN A 105 -11.12 -22.68 0.12
C GLN A 105 -12.34 -23.45 -0.42
N TYR A 106 -13.36 -22.75 -0.91
CA TYR A 106 -14.67 -23.36 -1.21
C TYR A 106 -15.06 -23.33 -2.69
N CYS A 107 -14.27 -22.70 -3.57
CA CYS A 107 -14.55 -22.62 -4.99
C CYS A 107 -13.47 -23.26 -5.87
N PRO A 108 -13.85 -23.87 -7.01
CA PRO A 108 -12.89 -24.33 -8.01
C PRO A 108 -12.27 -23.13 -8.74
N THR A 109 -11.16 -22.59 -8.22
CA THR A 109 -10.63 -21.27 -8.64
C THR A 109 -10.22 -21.16 -10.11
N GLN A 110 -10.04 -22.29 -10.80
CA GLN A 110 -9.60 -22.38 -12.19
C GLN A 110 -10.78 -22.39 -13.16
N ASN A 111 -11.92 -22.94 -12.74
CA ASN A 111 -13.13 -23.06 -13.54
C ASN A 111 -14.37 -22.99 -12.63
N PHE A 112 -14.69 -21.77 -12.19
CA PHE A 112 -15.87 -21.50 -11.37
C PHE A 112 -17.01 -20.94 -12.23
N SER A 113 -18.19 -21.56 -12.12
CA SER A 113 -19.38 -21.15 -12.89
C SER A 113 -20.54 -20.71 -12.00
N SER A 114 -20.56 -21.13 -10.73
CA SER A 114 -21.64 -20.83 -9.79
C SER A 114 -21.69 -19.35 -9.44
N ILE A 115 -22.90 -18.85 -9.19
CA ILE A 115 -23.16 -17.44 -8.86
C ILE A 115 -22.44 -17.06 -7.57
N GLN A 116 -22.40 -17.97 -6.59
CA GLN A 116 -21.72 -17.79 -5.31
C GLN A 116 -20.21 -17.58 -5.50
N CYS A 117 -19.56 -18.45 -6.28
CA CYS A 117 -18.11 -18.33 -6.53
C CYS A 117 -17.76 -17.11 -7.38
N LYS A 118 -18.63 -16.73 -8.33
CA LYS A 118 -18.50 -15.46 -9.05
C LYS A 118 -18.61 -14.26 -8.10
N GLY A 119 -19.56 -14.28 -7.17
CA GLY A 119 -19.72 -13.26 -6.15
C GLY A 119 -18.48 -13.13 -5.25
N MET A 120 -17.93 -14.24 -4.78
CA MET A 120 -16.69 -14.26 -3.99
C MET A 120 -15.50 -13.72 -4.78
N PHE A 121 -15.35 -14.13 -6.04
CA PHE A 121 -14.31 -13.61 -6.93
C PHE A 121 -14.41 -12.09 -7.13
N ILE A 122 -15.61 -11.56 -7.35
CA ILE A 122 -15.82 -10.10 -7.49
C ILE A 122 -15.52 -9.37 -6.18
N ASN A 123 -15.99 -9.91 -5.04
CA ASN A 123 -15.76 -9.30 -3.73
C ASN A 123 -14.28 -9.23 -3.37
N ASP A 124 -13.51 -10.27 -3.69
CA ASP A 124 -12.07 -10.31 -3.51
C ASP A 124 -11.35 -9.38 -4.52
N TYR A 125 -11.35 -9.78 -5.79
CA TYR A 125 -10.45 -9.23 -6.79
C TYR A 125 -10.82 -7.82 -7.26
N TYR A 126 -12.10 -7.43 -7.18
CA TYR A 126 -12.55 -6.12 -7.66
C TYR A 126 -13.00 -5.20 -6.54
N PHE A 127 -13.93 -5.63 -5.68
CA PHE A 127 -14.49 -4.74 -4.66
C PHE A 127 -13.51 -4.49 -3.51
N GLY A 128 -13.02 -5.55 -2.87
CA GLY A 128 -12.03 -5.49 -1.79
C GLY A 128 -10.76 -4.78 -2.23
N ASN A 129 -10.15 -5.26 -3.32
CA ASN A 129 -9.00 -4.60 -3.94
C ASN A 129 -9.28 -3.15 -4.37
N GLY A 130 -10.45 -2.88 -4.96
CA GLY A 130 -10.83 -1.53 -5.38
C GLY A 130 -10.87 -0.55 -4.20
N LEU A 131 -11.52 -0.94 -3.10
CA LEU A 131 -11.54 -0.16 -1.86
C LEU A 131 -10.15 -0.02 -1.24
N TYR A 132 -9.37 -1.12 -1.23
CA TYR A 132 -8.00 -1.13 -0.73
C TYR A 132 -7.12 -0.11 -1.46
N PHE A 133 -7.06 -0.19 -2.78
CA PHE A 133 -6.24 0.70 -3.60
C PHE A 133 -6.74 2.15 -3.58
N PHE A 134 -8.06 2.35 -3.57
CA PHE A 134 -8.64 3.69 -3.39
C PHE A 134 -8.23 4.28 -2.04
N GLY A 135 -8.38 3.52 -0.96
CA GLY A 135 -7.92 3.90 0.38
C GLY A 135 -6.41 4.20 0.42
N ALA A 136 -5.60 3.37 -0.23
CA ALA A 136 -4.14 3.57 -0.33
C ALA A 136 -3.78 4.89 -1.02
N ALA A 137 -4.48 5.25 -2.11
CA ALA A 137 -4.31 6.55 -2.77
C ALA A 137 -4.66 7.70 -1.81
N LEU A 138 -5.79 7.59 -1.10
CA LEU A 138 -6.24 8.60 -0.13
C LEU A 138 -5.35 8.69 1.11
N LEU A 139 -4.56 7.67 1.43
CA LEU A 139 -3.52 7.73 2.45
C LEU A 139 -2.27 8.45 1.93
N VAL A 140 -1.80 8.07 0.74
CA VAL A 140 -0.52 8.55 0.19
C VAL A 140 -0.61 10.00 -0.30
N ILE A 141 -1.69 10.38 -0.99
CA ILE A 141 -1.82 11.72 -1.60
C ILE A 141 -1.75 12.84 -0.56
N PRO A 142 -2.49 12.79 0.57
CA PRO A 142 -2.35 13.80 1.61
C PRO A 142 -0.94 13.89 2.17
N LEU A 143 -0.23 12.77 2.34
CA LEU A 143 1.15 12.76 2.82
C LEU A 143 2.11 13.46 1.82
N LEU A 144 1.95 13.21 0.51
CA LEU A 144 2.69 13.93 -0.53
C LEU A 144 2.41 15.44 -0.48
N MET A 145 1.15 15.82 -0.26
CA MET A 145 0.76 17.22 -0.12
C MET A 145 1.33 17.88 1.13
N PHE A 146 1.29 17.21 2.28
CA PHE A 146 1.86 17.72 3.52
C PHE A 146 3.36 17.92 3.41
N GLU A 147 4.10 16.95 2.87
CA GLU A 147 5.54 17.12 2.67
C GLU A 147 5.83 18.27 1.69
N ARG A 148 5.02 18.42 0.64
CA ARG A 148 5.17 19.53 -0.31
C ARG A 148 5.01 20.89 0.37
N ILE A 149 4.10 21.01 1.35
CA ILE A 149 3.84 22.23 2.12
C ILE A 149 4.96 22.48 3.15
N SER A 150 5.37 21.45 3.88
CA SER A 150 6.27 21.59 5.02
C SER A 150 7.75 21.70 4.61
N GLY A 151 8.12 21.00 3.54
CA GLY A 151 9.49 20.54 3.30
C GLY A 151 10.01 19.68 4.44
N THR A 152 11.20 19.09 4.25
CA THR A 152 11.96 18.48 5.33
C THR A 152 13.33 19.15 5.45
N ASP A 153 13.97 18.94 6.60
CA ASP A 153 15.36 19.34 6.81
C ASP A 153 16.30 18.60 5.85
N LYS A 154 17.52 19.11 5.71
CA LYS A 154 18.55 18.54 4.83
C LYS A 154 18.81 17.08 5.19
N VAL A 155 18.61 16.20 4.23
CA VAL A 155 18.85 14.76 4.36
C VAL A 155 20.35 14.44 4.21
N SER A 156 20.91 13.69 5.17
CA SER A 156 22.32 13.27 5.15
C SER A 156 22.62 12.28 4.01
N LYS A 157 23.88 12.10 3.61
CA LYS A 157 24.25 11.12 2.57
C LYS A 157 23.79 9.69 2.90
N LYS A 158 23.99 9.26 4.15
CA LYS A 158 23.54 7.93 4.64
C LYS A 158 22.03 7.79 4.49
N ASP A 159 21.30 8.84 4.84
CA ASP A 159 19.84 8.84 4.77
C ASP A 159 19.31 8.73 3.33
N LYS A 160 20.02 9.29 2.35
CA LYS A 160 19.66 9.15 0.93
C LYS A 160 19.78 7.71 0.45
N ILE A 161 20.83 7.01 0.84
CA ILE A 161 21.06 5.61 0.46
C ILE A 161 19.94 4.73 1.03
N ILE A 162 19.64 4.90 2.32
CA ILE A 162 18.57 4.16 3.01
C ILE A 162 17.22 4.38 2.33
N LEU A 163 16.92 5.63 1.95
CA LEU A 163 15.70 5.98 1.23
C LEU A 163 15.60 5.25 -0.11
N ILE A 164 16.66 5.25 -0.91
CA ILE A 164 16.69 4.57 -2.21
C ILE A 164 16.48 3.07 -2.02
N VAL A 165 17.23 2.45 -1.11
CA VAL A 165 17.10 1.00 -0.82
C VAL A 165 15.67 0.66 -0.42
N ASN A 166 15.10 1.39 0.54
CA ASN A 166 13.71 1.17 0.96
C ASN A 166 12.71 1.36 -0.19
N SER A 167 12.92 2.35 -1.07
CA SER A 167 12.02 2.57 -2.22
C SER A 167 12.07 1.43 -3.23
N ILE A 168 13.23 0.78 -3.40
CA ILE A 168 13.37 -0.40 -4.23
C ILE A 168 12.68 -1.60 -3.58
N PHE A 169 12.86 -1.83 -2.29
CA PHE A 169 12.15 -2.92 -1.60
C PHE A 169 10.63 -2.76 -1.68
N TYR A 170 10.14 -1.54 -1.51
CA TYR A 170 8.71 -1.26 -1.63
C TYR A 170 8.20 -1.34 -3.08
N SER A 171 9.05 -1.04 -4.07
CA SER A 171 8.67 -1.21 -5.48
C SER A 171 8.41 -2.67 -5.84
N LEU A 172 9.11 -3.61 -5.19
CA LEU A 172 8.85 -5.06 -5.36
C LEU A 172 7.44 -5.44 -4.89
N THR A 173 6.91 -4.79 -3.87
CA THR A 173 5.52 -4.99 -3.41
C THR A 173 4.54 -4.54 -4.45
N ILE A 174 4.70 -3.30 -4.94
CA ILE A 174 3.86 -2.74 -5.98
C ILE A 174 3.93 -3.65 -7.21
N PHE A 175 5.13 -4.09 -7.57
CA PHE A 175 5.36 -5.01 -8.66
C PHE A 175 4.61 -6.32 -8.48
N ALA A 176 4.69 -6.94 -7.30
CA ALA A 176 4.04 -8.22 -7.01
C ALA A 176 2.51 -8.15 -7.21
N TYR A 177 1.86 -7.13 -6.64
CA TYR A 177 0.42 -6.92 -6.81
C TYR A 177 0.04 -6.57 -8.26
N ALA A 178 0.74 -5.62 -8.88
CA ALA A 178 0.34 -5.12 -10.20
C ALA A 178 0.69 -6.10 -11.34
N ALA A 179 1.77 -6.85 -11.25
CA ALA A 179 2.24 -7.74 -12.31
C ALA A 179 1.54 -9.11 -12.31
N PHE A 180 1.29 -9.68 -11.12
CA PHE A 180 0.92 -11.10 -11.01
C PHE A 180 -0.54 -11.36 -10.63
N ASP A 181 -1.29 -10.35 -10.15
CA ASP A 181 -2.69 -10.54 -9.82
C ASP A 181 -3.52 -11.03 -11.01
N ARG A 182 -4.62 -11.75 -10.73
CA ARG A 182 -5.49 -12.27 -11.79
C ARG A 182 -6.18 -11.15 -12.57
N VAL A 183 -6.42 -10.01 -11.93
CA VAL A 183 -7.09 -8.83 -12.51
C VAL A 183 -6.16 -7.63 -12.55
N GLU A 184 -6.53 -6.62 -13.32
CA GLU A 184 -5.68 -5.45 -13.61
C GLU A 184 -5.83 -4.30 -12.61
N VAL A 185 -6.68 -4.45 -11.58
CA VAL A 185 -6.97 -3.37 -10.62
C VAL A 185 -5.68 -2.81 -9.99
N GLY A 186 -4.77 -3.68 -9.55
CA GLY A 186 -3.48 -3.27 -9.00
C GLY A 186 -2.57 -2.58 -10.01
N LEU A 187 -2.59 -3.00 -11.28
CA LEU A 187 -1.83 -2.35 -12.36
C LEU A 187 -2.35 -0.93 -12.59
N ILE A 188 -3.66 -0.77 -12.77
CA ILE A 188 -4.29 0.53 -12.99
C ILE A 188 -3.96 1.48 -11.83
N TYR A 189 -4.11 1.02 -10.59
CA TYR A 189 -3.73 1.79 -9.41
C TYR A 189 -2.24 2.22 -9.44
N SER A 190 -1.34 1.28 -9.73
CA SER A 190 0.10 1.56 -9.74
C SER A 190 0.49 2.62 -10.78
N LEU A 191 -0.15 2.59 -11.96
CA LEU A 191 0.07 3.56 -13.03
C LEU A 191 -0.50 4.94 -12.68
N VAL A 192 -1.69 5.00 -12.09
CA VAL A 192 -2.28 6.25 -11.60
C VAL A 192 -1.36 6.88 -10.53
N MET A 193 -0.92 6.09 -9.55
CA MET A 193 -0.03 6.58 -8.50
C MET A 193 1.37 6.95 -9.03
N MET A 194 1.87 6.26 -10.05
CA MET A 194 3.09 6.67 -10.77
C MET A 194 2.93 8.07 -11.37
N VAL A 195 1.83 8.33 -12.11
CA VAL A 195 1.58 9.66 -12.69
C VAL A 195 1.43 10.73 -11.61
N VAL A 196 0.69 10.44 -10.54
CA VAL A 196 0.51 11.37 -9.40
C VAL A 196 1.86 11.73 -8.77
N THR A 197 2.65 10.72 -8.40
CA THR A 197 3.96 10.94 -7.74
C THR A 197 4.96 11.65 -8.65
N LEU A 198 5.02 11.30 -9.94
CA LEU A 198 5.81 12.03 -10.93
C LEU A 198 5.38 13.49 -11.05
N GLY A 199 4.07 13.78 -11.01
CA GLY A 199 3.53 15.14 -11.03
C GLY A 199 4.02 15.99 -9.85
N PHE A 200 4.11 15.40 -8.65
CA PHE A 200 4.76 16.05 -7.49
C PHE A 200 6.28 16.17 -7.70
N PHE A 201 6.93 15.12 -8.17
CA PHE A 201 8.38 15.06 -8.36
C PHE A 201 8.90 16.13 -9.33
N ILE A 202 8.23 16.35 -10.46
CA ILE A 202 8.61 17.36 -11.46
C ILE A 202 8.75 18.75 -10.81
N LYS A 203 7.86 19.07 -9.87
CA LYS A 203 7.85 20.37 -9.16
C LYS A 203 8.98 20.51 -8.12
N ILE A 204 9.54 19.40 -7.65
CA ILE A 204 10.58 19.37 -6.62
C ILE A 204 11.95 18.90 -7.11
N ARG A 205 12.09 18.46 -8.36
CA ARG A 205 13.29 17.73 -8.88
C ARG A 205 14.64 18.36 -8.51
N LYS A 206 14.75 19.69 -8.56
CA LYS A 206 16.00 20.42 -8.23
C LYS A 206 16.38 20.35 -6.74
N LYS A 207 15.41 20.08 -5.87
CA LYS A 207 15.54 20.01 -4.42
C LYS A 207 14.94 18.70 -3.87
N MET A 208 14.99 17.61 -4.64
CA MET A 208 14.33 16.34 -4.30
C MET A 208 14.71 15.83 -2.89
N TRP A 209 15.95 16.08 -2.46
CA TRP A 209 16.44 15.66 -1.15
C TRP A 209 15.87 16.46 0.04
N ASN A 210 15.06 17.49 -0.21
CA ASN A 210 14.28 18.18 0.82
C ASN A 210 12.83 17.66 0.90
N TYR A 211 12.50 16.66 0.08
CA TYR A 211 11.19 16.02 -0.03
C TYR A 211 11.36 14.49 -0.15
N PRO A 212 11.92 13.85 0.89
CA PRO A 212 12.22 12.42 0.90
C PRO A 212 10.99 11.53 0.67
N PHE A 213 9.82 11.81 1.22
CA PHE A 213 8.62 11.00 1.03
C PHE A 213 8.16 11.04 -0.44
N ILE A 214 8.08 12.21 -1.07
CA ILE A 214 7.78 12.34 -2.51
C ILE A 214 8.82 11.60 -3.33
N THR A 215 10.10 11.75 -3.02
CA THR A 215 11.19 11.06 -3.72
C THR A 215 11.06 9.54 -3.60
N TYR A 216 10.84 9.04 -2.39
CA TYR A 216 10.63 7.62 -2.10
C TYR A 216 9.44 7.06 -2.87
N SER A 217 8.27 7.72 -2.79
CA SER A 217 7.07 7.27 -3.48
C SER A 217 7.26 7.29 -4.99
N THR A 218 7.93 8.32 -5.53
CA THR A 218 8.18 8.40 -6.97
C THR A 218 9.04 7.24 -7.44
N ILE A 219 10.14 6.91 -6.76
CA ILE A 219 10.99 5.77 -7.12
C ILE A 219 10.18 4.47 -7.02
N ALA A 220 9.47 4.27 -5.91
CA ALA A 220 8.72 3.04 -5.66
C ALA A 220 7.62 2.80 -6.72
N TYR A 221 6.76 3.78 -6.97
CA TYR A 221 5.67 3.67 -7.94
C TYR A 221 6.15 3.66 -9.39
N THR A 222 7.21 4.39 -9.72
CA THR A 222 7.76 4.38 -11.09
C THR A 222 8.38 3.02 -11.41
N LEU A 223 9.23 2.49 -10.53
CA LEU A 223 9.84 1.19 -10.76
C LEU A 223 8.78 0.08 -10.73
N GLY A 224 7.94 0.04 -9.69
CA GLY A 224 6.90 -0.98 -9.57
C GLY A 224 5.92 -0.96 -10.74
N GLY A 225 5.38 0.22 -11.07
CA GLY A 225 4.40 0.38 -12.14
C GLY A 225 4.96 0.07 -13.54
N LEU A 226 6.17 0.57 -13.87
CA LEU A 226 6.77 0.30 -15.17
C LEU A 226 7.13 -1.17 -15.35
N PHE A 227 7.76 -1.80 -14.35
CA PHE A 227 8.09 -3.23 -14.45
C PHE A 227 6.83 -4.09 -14.52
N SER A 228 5.79 -3.77 -13.76
CA SER A 228 4.51 -4.48 -13.86
C SER A 228 3.87 -4.36 -15.23
N LEU A 229 3.89 -3.16 -15.82
CA LEU A 229 3.37 -2.93 -17.17
C LEU A 229 4.12 -3.77 -18.20
N ILE A 230 5.46 -3.78 -18.14
CA ILE A 230 6.30 -4.57 -19.05
C ILE A 230 5.97 -6.06 -18.92
N VAL A 231 5.92 -6.60 -17.70
CA VAL A 231 5.63 -8.02 -17.47
C VAL A 231 4.23 -8.39 -17.94
N ARG A 232 3.23 -7.53 -17.71
CA ARG A 232 1.86 -7.74 -18.19
C ARG A 232 1.80 -7.82 -19.71
N LEU A 233 2.47 -6.87 -20.40
CA LEU A 233 2.53 -6.84 -21.87
C LEU A 233 3.24 -8.04 -22.48
N ILE A 234 4.21 -8.64 -21.77
CA ILE A 234 4.89 -9.86 -22.23
C ILE A 234 4.03 -11.11 -22.01
N ARG A 235 3.18 -11.12 -20.99
CA ARG A 235 2.37 -12.28 -20.59
C ARG A 235 1.04 -12.39 -21.34
N THR A 236 0.49 -11.26 -21.81
CA THR A 236 -0.68 -11.20 -22.71
C THR A 236 -0.30 -11.58 -24.13
#